data_AF-A0A6N7PXJ1-F1
#
_entry.id   AF-A0A6N7PXJ1-F1
#
_cell.length_a   1.000
_cell.length_b   1.000
_cell.length_c   1.000
_cell.angle_alpha   90.00
_cell.angle_beta   90.00
_cell.angle_gamma   90.00
#
_symmetry.space_group_name_H-M   'P 1'
#
loop_
_entity.id
_entity.type
_entity.pdbx_description
1 polymer ?
#
loop_
_entity_poly.entity_id
_entity_poly.type
_entity_poly.pdbx_seq_one_letter_code
_entity_poly.pdbx_strand_id
1 'polypeptide(L)'
;MRARLLALLALLTAACRPPAACPSLLPENPETIAVPEPIPGEVHEVLDFPDDPSLWAPAPEDPERDRYRAGLRAKVGSEAGLSQRALLERAREVMTGKPGWRELENVDVILEGKAGAVKPISCLEWRLFQRQARRYPMIEHPTEFGAYILRGQGRVRVYFSGADRVGGKLRGEVKARVVADIGRGFAPVAHLHNHPFLFDREPGDRMWTTEDTVNNHEGGVAPSLTDVQAYRGMREEFGLQGAWVTNGLDTAHFEAADFDVLSARD
;
A
#
# COMPACT_ATOMS: atom_id res chain seq x y z
N MET A 1 9.02 -49.95 -49.38
CA MET A 1 7.87 -49.00 -49.40
C MET A 1 7.33 -48.83 -47.99
N ARG A 2 7.28 -47.56 -47.53
CA ARG A 2 6.46 -46.98 -46.44
C ARG A 2 6.68 -47.46 -45.00
N ALA A 3 7.55 -46.75 -44.30
CA ALA A 3 7.56 -46.65 -42.83
C ALA A 3 6.50 -45.62 -42.39
N ARG A 4 5.62 -46.00 -41.45
CA ARG A 4 4.63 -45.11 -40.82
C ARG A 4 5.21 -44.54 -39.52
N LEU A 5 5.36 -43.23 -39.47
CA LEU A 5 5.73 -42.48 -38.27
C LEU A 5 4.43 -42.15 -37.50
N LEU A 6 4.29 -42.69 -36.29
CA LEU A 6 3.25 -42.31 -35.33
C LEU A 6 3.86 -41.32 -34.35
N ALA A 7 3.58 -40.03 -34.52
CA ALA A 7 3.90 -39.00 -33.54
C ALA A 7 2.80 -38.97 -32.47
N LEU A 8 3.13 -39.38 -31.25
CA LEU A 8 2.29 -39.19 -30.07
C LEU A 8 2.31 -37.70 -29.68
N LEU A 9 1.19 -37.00 -29.89
CA LEU A 9 0.93 -35.72 -29.23
C LEU A 9 0.56 -36.01 -27.77
N ALA A 10 1.50 -35.81 -26.84
CA ALA A 10 1.19 -35.69 -25.43
C ALA A 10 0.65 -34.28 -25.18
N LEU A 11 -0.67 -34.12 -25.16
CA LEU A 11 -1.32 -32.92 -24.63
C LEU A 11 -1.07 -32.87 -23.11
N LEU A 12 -0.10 -32.05 -22.71
CA LEU A 12 0.08 -31.62 -21.33
C LEU A 12 -1.14 -30.78 -20.93
N THR A 13 -2.15 -31.43 -20.35
CA THR A 13 -3.17 -30.76 -19.56
C THR A 13 -2.52 -30.26 -18.28
N ALA A 14 -1.89 -29.09 -18.35
CA ALA A 14 -1.58 -28.32 -17.16
C ALA A 14 -2.92 -28.01 -16.48
N ALA A 15 -3.27 -28.81 -15.49
CA ALA A 15 -4.44 -28.58 -14.66
C ALA A 15 -4.28 -27.19 -14.04
N CYS A 16 -5.14 -26.24 -14.43
CA CYS A 16 -5.27 -24.95 -13.76
C CYS A 16 -5.64 -25.22 -12.30
N ARG A 17 -4.63 -25.35 -11.43
CA ARG A 17 -4.87 -25.25 -10.00
C ARG A 17 -5.35 -23.82 -9.75
N PRO A 18 -6.47 -23.64 -9.03
CA PRO A 18 -6.89 -22.31 -8.63
C PRO A 18 -5.72 -21.64 -7.88
N PRO A 19 -5.52 -20.33 -8.06
CA PRO A 19 -4.47 -19.61 -7.36
C PRO A 19 -4.64 -19.86 -5.86
N ALA A 20 -3.53 -20.23 -5.20
CA ALA A 20 -3.55 -20.49 -3.77
C ALA A 20 -3.94 -19.21 -3.03
N ALA A 21 -4.84 -19.32 -2.05
CA ALA A 21 -5.20 -18.21 -1.18
C ALA A 21 -3.94 -17.63 -0.50
N CYS A 22 -3.94 -16.32 -0.21
CA CYS A 22 -2.86 -15.73 0.58
C CYS A 22 -2.69 -16.49 1.90
N PRO A 23 -1.45 -16.73 2.34
CA PRO A 23 -1.23 -17.54 3.52
C PRO A 23 -1.76 -16.81 4.76
N SER A 24 -2.29 -17.56 5.73
CA SER A 24 -2.81 -17.03 6.99
C SER A 24 -1.68 -16.89 8.02
N LEU A 25 -0.70 -16.05 7.71
CA LEU A 25 0.54 -15.93 8.51
C LEU A 25 0.53 -14.76 9.50
N LEU A 26 -0.45 -13.86 9.42
CA LEU A 26 -0.51 -12.78 10.39
C LEU A 26 -0.89 -13.36 11.77
N PRO A 27 -0.11 -13.07 12.83
CA PRO A 27 -0.45 -13.51 14.17
C PRO A 27 -1.79 -12.91 14.59
N GLU A 28 -2.65 -13.74 15.18
CA GLU A 28 -3.96 -13.30 15.68
C GLU A 28 -3.81 -12.29 16.82
N ASN A 29 -2.79 -12.48 17.67
CA ASN A 29 -2.49 -11.65 18.83
C ASN A 29 -1.04 -11.13 18.74
N PRO A 30 -0.78 -10.08 17.95
CA PRO A 30 0.57 -9.52 17.86
C PRO A 30 0.99 -8.81 19.15
N GLU A 31 2.30 -8.66 19.34
CA GLU A 31 2.85 -7.75 20.34
C GLU A 31 2.41 -6.32 20.01
N THR A 32 1.95 -5.56 21.00
CA THR A 32 1.63 -4.15 20.87
C THR A 32 2.76 -3.27 21.41
N ILE A 33 3.07 -2.19 20.70
CA ILE A 33 4.03 -1.17 21.13
C ILE A 33 3.23 -0.04 21.78
N ALA A 34 3.44 0.18 23.07
CA ALA A 34 2.87 1.32 23.77
C ALA A 34 3.53 2.62 23.31
N VAL A 35 2.71 3.66 23.10
CA VAL A 35 3.16 5.02 22.78
C VAL A 35 2.56 6.02 23.78
N PRO A 36 3.27 7.11 24.09
CA PRO A 36 2.72 8.18 24.91
C PRO A 36 1.61 8.91 24.14
N GLU A 37 0.54 9.24 24.86
CA GLU A 37 -0.59 10.02 24.34
C GLU A 37 -1.12 9.47 22.99
N PRO A 38 -1.65 8.22 22.99
CA PRO A 38 -2.20 7.66 21.78
C PRO A 38 -3.42 8.46 21.33
N ILE A 39 -3.53 8.71 20.04
CA ILE A 39 -4.74 9.30 19.45
C ILE A 39 -5.85 8.24 19.40
N PRO A 40 -7.12 8.63 19.19
CA PRO A 40 -8.23 7.67 19.11
C PRO A 40 -7.95 6.55 18.11
N GLY A 41 -8.14 5.31 18.58
CA GLY A 41 -7.95 4.12 17.76
C GLY A 41 -6.50 3.85 17.33
N GLU A 42 -5.51 4.56 17.85
CA GLU A 42 -4.12 4.31 17.49
C GLU A 42 -3.64 2.94 18.02
N VAL A 43 -3.03 2.15 17.13
CA VAL A 43 -2.40 0.89 17.46
C VAL A 43 -1.04 0.81 16.78
N HIS A 44 -0.09 0.19 17.45
CA HIS A 44 1.21 -0.15 16.91
C HIS A 44 1.53 -1.59 17.26
N GLU A 45 1.85 -2.40 16.27
CA GLU A 45 1.93 -3.85 16.40
C GLU A 45 3.18 -4.40 15.72
N VAL A 46 3.75 -5.44 16.33
CA VAL A 46 4.83 -6.23 15.74
C VAL A 46 4.25 -7.53 15.23
N LEU A 47 4.29 -7.71 13.91
CA LEU A 47 3.92 -8.95 13.23
C LEU A 47 5.21 -9.65 12.84
N ASP A 48 5.37 -10.91 13.20
CA ASP A 48 6.59 -11.67 12.92
C ASP A 48 6.28 -13.08 12.45
N PHE A 49 6.66 -13.40 11.22
CA PHE A 49 6.31 -14.66 10.56
C PHE A 49 7.41 -15.15 9.61
N PRO A 50 7.41 -16.44 9.20
CA PRO A 50 8.34 -16.96 8.21
C PRO A 50 8.25 -16.18 6.89
N ASP A 51 9.40 -16.00 6.25
CA ASP A 51 9.49 -15.40 4.92
C ASP A 51 9.03 -16.39 3.84
N ASP A 52 7.72 -16.48 3.67
CA ASP A 52 7.08 -17.30 2.65
C ASP A 52 7.02 -16.55 1.30
N PRO A 53 7.53 -17.12 0.19
CA PRO A 53 7.49 -16.48 -1.13
C PRO A 53 6.10 -16.03 -1.59
N SER A 54 5.04 -16.71 -1.15
CA SER A 54 3.65 -16.37 -1.50
C SER A 54 3.18 -15.04 -0.93
N LEU A 55 3.83 -14.51 0.11
CA LEU A 55 3.55 -13.17 0.66
C LEU A 55 3.83 -12.06 -0.37
N TRP A 56 4.80 -12.29 -1.25
CA TRP A 56 5.27 -11.32 -2.23
C TRP A 56 4.58 -11.46 -3.59
N ALA A 57 3.78 -12.52 -3.77
CA ALA A 57 3.01 -12.74 -4.98
C ALA A 57 1.76 -11.83 -5.01
N PRO A 58 1.20 -11.53 -6.20
CA PRO A 58 -0.09 -10.85 -6.29
C PRO A 58 -1.16 -11.58 -5.48
N ALA A 59 -1.93 -10.84 -4.69
CA ALA A 59 -3.05 -11.41 -3.96
C ALA A 59 -4.07 -11.99 -4.96
N PRO A 60 -4.54 -13.24 -4.78
CA PRO A 60 -5.70 -13.73 -5.52
C PRO A 60 -6.96 -12.92 -5.13
N GLU A 61 -8.01 -13.04 -5.94
CA GLU A 61 -9.32 -12.56 -5.51
C GLU A 61 -9.84 -13.41 -4.35
N ASP A 62 -10.49 -12.75 -3.40
CA ASP A 62 -11.17 -13.39 -2.27
C ASP A 62 -12.48 -12.64 -1.96
N PRO A 63 -13.40 -13.24 -1.17
CA PRO A 63 -14.69 -12.62 -0.90
C PRO A 63 -14.64 -11.24 -0.22
N GLU A 64 -13.60 -10.94 0.58
CA GLU A 64 -13.43 -9.60 1.16
C GLU A 64 -12.99 -8.59 0.09
N ARG A 65 -12.05 -8.98 -0.79
CA ARG A 65 -11.58 -8.14 -1.89
C ARG A 65 -12.66 -7.88 -2.93
N ASP A 66 -13.42 -8.91 -3.29
CA ASP A 66 -14.56 -8.80 -4.20
C ASP A 66 -15.60 -7.80 -3.67
N ARG A 67 -15.93 -7.87 -2.37
CA ARG A 67 -16.84 -6.91 -1.73
C ARG A 67 -16.28 -5.50 -1.71
N TYR A 68 -15.00 -5.35 -1.39
CA TYR A 68 -14.34 -4.03 -1.38
C TYR A 68 -14.36 -3.41 -2.78
N ARG A 69 -13.91 -4.15 -3.80
CA ARG A 69 -13.93 -3.71 -5.21
C ARG A 69 -15.35 -3.36 -5.67
N ALA A 70 -16.35 -4.19 -5.35
CA ALA A 70 -17.74 -3.94 -5.71
C ALA A 70 -18.29 -2.66 -5.05
N GLY A 71 -17.97 -2.41 -3.78
CA GLY A 71 -18.35 -1.19 -3.08
C GLY A 71 -17.69 0.06 -3.68
N LEU A 72 -16.39 -0.01 -3.98
CA LEU A 72 -15.67 1.06 -4.67
C LEU A 72 -16.29 1.35 -6.04
N ARG A 73 -16.59 0.30 -6.82
CA ARG A 73 -17.24 0.44 -8.13
C ARG A 73 -18.61 1.11 -8.01
N ALA A 74 -19.38 0.82 -6.96
CA ALA A 74 -20.66 1.46 -6.73
C ALA A 74 -20.52 2.97 -6.45
N LYS A 75 -19.45 3.38 -5.74
CA LYS A 75 -19.16 4.80 -5.45
C LYS A 75 -18.54 5.53 -6.65
N VAL A 76 -17.65 4.87 -7.40
CA VAL A 76 -16.93 5.46 -8.54
C VAL A 76 -17.71 5.38 -9.86
N GLY A 77 -18.69 4.49 -9.96
CA GLY A 77 -19.62 4.35 -11.08
C GLY A 77 -19.17 3.41 -12.20
N SER A 78 -17.91 2.94 -12.22
CA SER A 78 -17.45 1.97 -13.21
C SER A 78 -16.16 1.25 -12.79
N GLU A 79 -15.90 0.09 -13.39
CA GLU A 79 -14.62 -0.64 -13.21
C GLU A 79 -13.44 0.14 -13.80
N ALA A 80 -13.62 0.75 -14.97
CA ALA A 80 -12.59 1.55 -15.62
C ALA A 80 -12.15 2.74 -14.74
N GLY A 81 -13.09 3.31 -13.98
CA GLY A 81 -12.83 4.38 -13.03
C GLY A 81 -11.99 3.97 -11.82
N LEU A 82 -11.80 2.66 -11.56
CA LEU A 82 -10.93 2.15 -10.51
C LEU A 82 -9.48 1.91 -10.99
N SER A 83 -9.22 2.03 -12.29
CA SER A 83 -7.84 1.90 -12.79
C SER A 83 -6.97 3.03 -12.23
N GLN A 84 -5.73 2.70 -11.86
CA GLN A 84 -4.81 3.70 -11.29
C GLN A 84 -4.58 4.90 -12.21
N ARG A 85 -4.52 4.68 -13.53
CA ARG A 85 -4.44 5.78 -14.49
C ARG A 85 -5.64 6.73 -14.36
N ALA A 86 -6.87 6.20 -14.32
CA ALA A 86 -8.07 7.03 -14.18
C ALA A 86 -8.13 7.77 -12.84
N LEU A 87 -7.69 7.13 -11.75
CA LEU A 87 -7.63 7.76 -10.41
C LEU A 87 -6.61 8.91 -10.38
N LEU A 88 -5.42 8.69 -10.93
CA LEU A 88 -4.36 9.69 -11.01
C LEU A 88 -4.73 10.85 -11.96
N GLU A 89 -5.35 10.56 -13.11
CA GLU A 89 -5.83 11.59 -14.05
C GLU A 89 -6.94 12.45 -13.43
N ARG A 90 -7.85 11.86 -12.64
CA ARG A 90 -8.85 12.60 -11.87
C ARG A 90 -8.20 13.49 -10.81
N ALA A 91 -7.25 12.95 -10.05
CA ALA A 91 -6.52 13.72 -9.05
C ALA A 91 -5.81 14.92 -9.71
N ARG A 92 -5.18 14.69 -10.87
CA ARG A 92 -4.57 15.74 -11.69
C ARG A 92 -5.57 16.82 -12.13
N GLU A 93 -6.75 16.43 -12.61
CA GLU A 93 -7.80 17.38 -13.02
C GLU A 93 -8.21 18.30 -11.87
N VAL A 94 -8.41 17.75 -10.67
CA VAL A 94 -8.78 18.53 -9.48
C VAL A 94 -7.67 19.50 -9.06
N MET A 95 -6.41 19.12 -9.21
CA MET A 95 -5.26 19.93 -8.77
C MET A 95 -4.80 20.95 -9.82
N THR A 96 -5.14 20.76 -11.09
CA THR A 96 -4.69 21.62 -12.19
C THR A 96 -5.19 23.05 -11.99
N GLY A 97 -4.28 24.02 -12.11
CA GLY A 97 -4.60 25.44 -12.00
C GLY A 97 -4.68 25.97 -10.56
N LYS A 98 -4.44 25.13 -9.53
CA LYS A 98 -4.32 25.56 -8.13
C LYS A 98 -2.86 25.97 -7.83
N PRO A 99 -2.57 27.26 -7.60
CA PRO A 99 -1.20 27.71 -7.33
C PRO A 99 -0.63 27.05 -6.08
N GLY A 100 0.62 26.57 -6.15
CA GLY A 100 1.33 26.00 -5.00
C GLY A 100 1.06 24.52 -4.71
N TRP A 101 0.22 23.84 -5.51
CA TRP A 101 -0.06 22.41 -5.33
C TRP A 101 0.98 21.54 -6.04
N ARG A 102 2.16 21.45 -5.43
CA ARG A 102 3.28 20.62 -5.92
C ARG A 102 3.03 19.11 -5.80
N GLU A 103 1.95 18.68 -5.15
CA GLU A 103 1.53 17.27 -5.11
C GLU A 103 1.31 16.68 -6.52
N LEU A 104 0.92 17.54 -7.47
CA LEU A 104 0.76 17.15 -8.88
C LEU A 104 2.08 16.69 -9.52
N GLU A 105 3.24 17.16 -9.04
CA GLU A 105 4.55 16.77 -9.57
C GLU A 105 4.75 15.25 -9.47
N ASN A 106 4.37 14.64 -8.33
CA ASN A 106 4.49 13.20 -8.13
C ASN A 106 3.47 12.40 -8.95
N VAL A 107 2.25 12.93 -9.12
CA VAL A 107 1.23 12.32 -9.97
C VAL A 107 1.70 12.26 -11.42
N ASP A 108 2.24 13.36 -11.95
CA ASP A 108 2.70 13.44 -13.34
C ASP A 108 3.89 12.48 -13.58
N VAL A 109 4.85 12.41 -12.66
CA VAL A 109 5.98 11.46 -12.73
C VAL A 109 5.50 10.01 -12.86
N ILE A 110 4.46 9.62 -12.12
CA ILE A 110 3.92 8.25 -12.16
C ILE A 110 3.09 8.01 -13.42
N LEU A 111 2.26 8.97 -13.85
CA LEU A 111 1.48 8.87 -15.09
C LEU A 111 2.37 8.71 -16.33
N GLU A 112 3.56 9.32 -16.29
CA GLU A 112 4.62 9.22 -17.31
C GLU A 112 5.47 7.96 -17.18
N GLY A 113 5.31 7.17 -16.11
CA GLY A 113 6.07 5.95 -15.86
C GLY A 113 7.54 6.19 -15.51
N LYS A 114 7.87 7.36 -14.95
CA LYS A 114 9.24 7.75 -14.61
C LYS A 114 9.69 7.31 -13.22
N ALA A 115 8.75 7.04 -12.32
CA ALA A 115 9.03 6.51 -10.99
C ALA A 115 7.92 5.56 -10.54
N GLY A 116 8.30 4.55 -9.77
CA GLY A 116 7.39 3.56 -9.22
C GLY A 116 6.83 2.58 -10.26
N ALA A 117 6.51 1.38 -9.79
CA ALA A 117 5.83 0.36 -10.58
C ALA A 117 4.45 0.08 -9.99
N VAL A 118 3.40 0.49 -10.70
CA VAL A 118 2.01 0.22 -10.31
C VAL A 118 1.64 -1.21 -10.68
N LYS A 119 1.27 -2.02 -9.69
CA LYS A 119 0.94 -3.44 -9.84
C LYS A 119 -0.24 -3.82 -8.94
N PRO A 120 -0.91 -4.95 -9.21
CA PRO A 120 -1.89 -5.50 -8.27
C PRO A 120 -1.25 -5.70 -6.88
N ILE A 121 -2.04 -5.44 -5.84
CA ILE A 121 -1.61 -5.59 -4.44
C ILE A 121 -1.04 -6.98 -4.17
N SER A 122 0.06 -7.06 -3.41
CA SER A 122 0.64 -8.34 -3.00
C SER A 122 -0.14 -8.99 -1.85
N CYS A 123 0.10 -10.28 -1.58
CA CYS A 123 -0.52 -10.96 -0.45
C CYS A 123 -0.20 -10.31 0.90
N LEU A 124 1.04 -9.88 1.13
CA LEU A 124 1.41 -9.18 2.36
C LEU A 124 0.64 -7.85 2.49
N GLU A 125 0.66 -7.04 1.44
CA GLU A 125 -0.05 -5.75 1.42
C GLU A 125 -1.54 -5.93 1.64
N TRP A 126 -2.17 -6.92 0.98
CA TRP A 126 -3.59 -7.21 1.15
C TRP A 126 -3.93 -7.65 2.57
N ARG A 127 -3.09 -8.48 3.20
CA ARG A 127 -3.29 -8.88 4.60
C ARG A 127 -3.15 -7.71 5.57
N LEU A 128 -2.22 -6.79 5.33
CA LEU A 128 -2.07 -5.57 6.13
C LEU A 128 -3.24 -4.60 5.91
N PHE A 129 -3.72 -4.47 4.67
CA PHE A 129 -4.93 -3.71 4.36
C PHE A 129 -6.17 -4.29 5.04
N GLN A 130 -6.40 -5.60 4.95
CA GLN A 130 -7.50 -6.29 5.64
C GLN A 130 -7.44 -6.08 7.14
N ARG A 131 -6.23 -6.06 7.72
CA ARG A 131 -6.04 -5.80 9.15
C ARG A 131 -6.61 -4.44 9.56
N GLN A 132 -6.32 -3.38 8.81
CA GLN A 132 -6.93 -2.07 9.06
C GLN A 132 -8.43 -2.06 8.72
N ALA A 133 -8.82 -2.65 7.59
CA ALA A 133 -10.20 -2.63 7.11
C ALA A 133 -11.20 -3.36 8.02
N ARG A 134 -10.73 -4.36 8.78
CA ARG A 134 -11.53 -5.06 9.79
C ARG A 134 -11.72 -4.24 11.06
N ARG A 135 -10.84 -3.27 11.33
CA ARG A 135 -10.99 -2.30 12.44
C ARG A 135 -11.91 -1.15 12.02
N TYR A 136 -11.73 -0.68 10.79
CA TYR A 136 -12.47 0.43 10.20
C TYR A 136 -12.84 0.09 8.75
N PRO A 137 -14.12 -0.15 8.44
CA PRO A 137 -14.55 -0.44 7.07
C PRO A 137 -14.12 0.68 6.11
N MET A 138 -13.17 0.39 5.22
CA MET A 138 -12.40 1.43 4.50
C MET A 138 -13.19 2.27 3.49
N ILE A 139 -14.41 1.86 3.13
CA ILE A 139 -15.29 2.63 2.24
C ILE A 139 -16.12 3.63 3.04
N GLU A 140 -16.72 3.17 4.14
CA GLU A 140 -17.60 3.96 5.00
C GLU A 140 -16.80 4.83 5.98
N HIS A 141 -15.65 4.32 6.39
CA HIS A 141 -14.79 4.89 7.41
C HIS A 141 -13.31 4.82 6.99
N PRO A 142 -12.91 5.53 5.91
CA PRO A 142 -11.54 5.50 5.41
C PRO A 142 -10.54 5.94 6.47
N THR A 143 -9.46 5.18 6.65
CA THR A 143 -8.37 5.50 7.58
C THR A 143 -7.02 5.24 6.92
N GLU A 144 -5.96 5.72 7.53
CA GLU A 144 -4.60 5.41 7.10
C GLU A 144 -3.90 4.46 8.09
N PHE A 145 -3.04 3.62 7.51
CA PHE A 145 -2.04 2.83 8.20
C PHE A 145 -0.69 2.98 7.50
N GLY A 146 0.37 2.79 8.28
CA GLY A 146 1.75 2.67 7.81
C GLY A 146 2.38 1.40 8.38
N ALA A 147 3.34 0.82 7.67
CA ALA A 147 3.99 -0.40 8.07
C ALA A 147 5.45 -0.42 7.61
N TYR A 148 6.38 -0.52 8.56
CA TYR A 148 7.77 -0.85 8.23
C TYR A 148 7.89 -2.35 8.00
N ILE A 149 8.42 -2.75 6.85
CA ILE A 149 8.57 -4.14 6.45
C ILE A 149 10.06 -4.47 6.44
N LEU A 150 10.45 -5.35 7.37
CA LEU A 150 11.81 -5.83 7.53
C LEU A 150 11.92 -7.28 7.10
N ARG A 151 13.06 -7.65 6.51
CA ARG A 151 13.34 -9.03 6.10
C ARG A 151 14.73 -9.45 6.54
N GLY A 152 14.84 -10.62 7.15
CA GLY A 152 16.13 -11.13 7.62
C GLY A 152 15.98 -12.46 8.30
N GLN A 153 17.04 -13.28 8.28
CA GLN A 153 17.10 -14.54 9.04
C GLN A 153 15.96 -15.52 8.70
N GLY A 154 15.46 -15.51 7.45
CA GLY A 154 14.32 -16.33 7.01
C GLY A 154 12.97 -15.87 7.56
N ARG A 155 12.88 -14.63 8.03
CA ARG A 155 11.68 -14.04 8.63
C ARG A 155 11.33 -12.71 7.99
N VAL A 156 10.05 -12.37 8.07
CA VAL A 156 9.51 -11.04 7.81
C VAL A 156 8.99 -10.49 9.12
N ARG A 157 9.44 -9.28 9.46
CA ARG A 157 8.96 -8.53 10.62
C ARG A 157 8.31 -7.24 10.15
N VAL A 158 7.05 -7.03 10.52
CA VAL A 158 6.27 -5.85 10.16
C VAL A 158 5.94 -5.05 11.40
N TYR A 159 6.18 -3.75 11.36
CA TYR A 159 5.75 -2.81 12.39
C TYR A 159 4.57 -2.03 11.86
N PHE A 160 3.38 -2.58 12.09
CA PHE A 160 2.13 -2.00 11.65
C PHE A 160 1.73 -0.86 12.58
N SER A 161 1.26 0.25 12.02
CA SER A 161 0.73 1.40 12.75
C SER A 161 -0.53 1.89 12.06
N GLY A 162 -1.62 2.08 12.78
CA GLY A 162 -2.87 2.59 12.22
C GLY A 162 -3.73 3.25 13.27
N ALA A 163 -4.55 4.21 12.87
CA ALA A 163 -5.40 4.99 13.78
C ALA A 163 -6.80 5.21 13.19
N ASP A 164 -7.68 5.80 13.99
CA ASP A 164 -9.05 6.14 13.57
C ASP A 164 -9.13 7.46 12.77
N ARG A 165 -8.23 7.65 11.79
CA ARG A 165 -8.18 8.87 10.97
C ARG A 165 -7.32 8.71 9.71
N VAL A 166 -7.38 9.72 8.86
CA VAL A 166 -6.41 9.98 7.79
C VAL A 166 -5.28 10.87 8.34
N GLY A 167 -4.07 10.73 7.82
CA GLY A 167 -2.89 11.44 8.29
C GLY A 167 -2.26 10.75 9.51
N GLY A 168 -1.47 9.71 9.25
CA GLY A 168 -0.66 9.03 10.25
C GLY A 168 0.53 9.87 10.75
N LYS A 169 1.04 9.56 11.96
CA LYS A 169 2.32 10.08 12.45
C LYS A 169 3.27 8.91 12.67
N LEU A 170 4.51 9.04 12.23
CA LEU A 170 5.57 8.08 12.53
C LEU A 170 5.98 8.24 14.00
N ARG A 171 5.71 7.24 14.82
CA ARG A 171 6.04 7.26 16.25
C ARG A 171 7.49 6.86 16.50
N GLY A 172 8.16 7.59 17.40
CA GLY A 172 9.57 7.37 17.73
C GLY A 172 9.81 6.01 18.39
N GLU A 173 8.86 5.54 19.19
CA GLU A 173 8.89 4.24 19.86
C GLU A 173 8.90 3.08 18.85
N VAL A 174 8.08 3.20 17.79
CA VAL A 174 8.03 2.24 16.69
C VAL A 174 9.34 2.28 15.92
N LYS A 175 9.81 3.47 15.55
CA LYS A 175 11.08 3.65 14.82
C LYS A 175 12.27 3.08 15.59
N ALA A 176 12.34 3.28 16.91
CA ALA A 176 13.40 2.74 17.74
C ALA A 176 13.45 1.20 17.68
N ARG A 177 12.29 0.53 17.64
CA ARG A 177 12.21 -0.93 17.48
C ARG A 177 12.66 -1.38 16.09
N VAL A 178 12.26 -0.65 15.05
CA VAL A 178 12.69 -0.88 13.66
C VAL A 178 14.21 -0.80 13.55
N VAL A 179 14.82 0.30 14.01
CA VAL A 179 16.27 0.49 13.98
C VAL A 179 17.01 -0.58 14.79
N ALA A 180 16.46 -1.00 15.93
CA ALA A 180 17.05 -2.08 16.72
C ALA A 180 17.07 -3.42 15.97
N ASP A 181 16.03 -3.75 15.18
CA ASP A 181 16.02 -4.96 14.36
C ASP A 181 16.91 -4.86 13.12
N ILE A 182 17.03 -3.67 12.54
CA ILE A 182 18.03 -3.42 11.49
C ILE A 182 19.44 -3.67 12.03
N GLY A 183 19.74 -3.20 13.26
CA GLY A 183 21.00 -3.49 13.96
C GLY A 183 21.22 -4.98 14.26
N ARG A 184 20.16 -5.81 14.23
CA ARG A 184 20.24 -7.28 14.34
C ARG A 184 20.36 -7.98 12.97
N GLY A 185 20.54 -7.23 11.88
CA GLY A 185 20.76 -7.76 10.54
C GLY A 185 19.48 -7.95 9.72
N PHE A 186 18.36 -7.34 10.11
CA PHE A 186 17.22 -7.23 9.21
C PHE A 186 17.44 -6.11 8.17
N ALA A 187 17.05 -6.36 6.93
CA ALA A 187 17.03 -5.36 5.88
C ALA A 187 15.69 -4.59 5.89
N PRO A 188 15.70 -3.25 5.82
CA PRO A 188 14.49 -2.43 5.69
C PRO A 188 13.98 -2.41 4.25
N VAL A 189 13.19 -3.43 3.92
CA VAL A 189 12.69 -3.68 2.55
C VAL A 189 11.81 -2.53 2.06
N ALA A 190 10.81 -2.16 2.85
CA ALA A 190 9.91 -1.09 2.46
C ALA A 190 9.17 -0.44 3.63
N HIS A 191 8.71 0.78 3.41
CA HIS A 191 7.62 1.36 4.19
C HIS A 191 6.36 1.33 3.33
N LEU A 192 5.35 0.56 3.75
CA LEU A 192 4.05 0.52 3.13
C LEU A 192 3.12 1.50 3.84
N HIS A 193 2.40 2.34 3.11
CA HIS A 193 1.22 3.02 3.66
C HIS A 193 0.08 3.01 2.65
N ASN A 194 -1.13 3.29 3.09
CA ASN A 194 -2.29 3.31 2.20
C ASN A 194 -2.80 4.72 1.92
N HIS A 195 -3.27 4.92 0.69
CA HIS A 195 -4.09 6.05 0.26
C HIS A 195 -5.54 5.54 0.13
N PRO A 196 -6.39 5.75 1.15
CA PRO A 196 -7.78 5.31 1.07
C PRO A 196 -8.56 6.11 0.02
N PHE A 197 -9.71 5.58 -0.37
CA PHE A 197 -10.71 6.36 -1.08
C PHE A 197 -11.48 7.22 -0.08
N LEU A 198 -11.53 8.53 -0.34
CA LEU A 198 -12.16 9.51 0.53
C LEU A 198 -13.47 9.98 -0.11
N PHE A 199 -14.55 9.22 0.12
CA PHE A 199 -15.90 9.58 -0.31
C PHE A 199 -16.61 10.45 0.74
N ASP A 200 -17.66 11.15 0.31
CA ASP A 200 -18.59 11.86 1.21
C ASP A 200 -17.88 12.82 2.18
N ARG A 201 -16.82 13.48 1.69
CA ARG A 201 -15.96 14.39 2.46
C ARG A 201 -16.69 15.67 2.84
N GLU A 202 -16.37 16.22 4.02
CA GLU A 202 -16.88 17.51 4.49
C GLU A 202 -15.74 18.37 5.04
N PRO A 203 -15.63 19.66 4.70
CA PRO A 203 -14.55 20.51 5.22
C PRO A 203 -14.41 20.45 6.76
N GLY A 204 -13.20 20.20 7.25
CA GLY A 204 -12.90 20.08 8.68
C GLY A 204 -13.17 18.70 9.31
N ASP A 205 -13.53 17.70 8.50
CA ASP A 205 -13.67 16.31 8.93
C ASP A 205 -12.33 15.64 9.33
N ARG A 206 -12.41 14.37 9.75
CA ARG A 206 -11.25 13.52 10.09
C ARG A 206 -10.37 13.15 8.89
N MET A 207 -10.76 13.55 7.68
CA MET A 207 -10.07 13.30 6.41
C MET A 207 -9.29 14.55 5.94
N TRP A 208 -9.15 15.57 6.79
CA TRP A 208 -8.46 16.83 6.49
C TRP A 208 -9.02 17.53 5.25
N THR A 209 -10.31 17.35 5.01
CA THR A 209 -10.97 17.92 3.84
C THR A 209 -10.97 19.45 3.90
N THR A 210 -10.68 20.05 2.76
CA THR A 210 -10.82 21.49 2.51
C THR A 210 -11.89 21.70 1.43
N GLU A 211 -12.36 22.94 1.26
CA GLU A 211 -13.23 23.32 0.13
C GLU A 211 -12.63 22.89 -1.22
N ASP A 212 -11.29 22.91 -1.31
CA ASP A 212 -10.55 22.57 -2.52
C ASP A 212 -10.44 21.07 -2.80
N THR A 213 -10.66 20.21 -1.79
CA THR A 213 -10.48 18.75 -1.89
C THR A 213 -11.77 17.96 -1.73
N VAL A 214 -12.90 18.60 -1.47
CA VAL A 214 -14.19 17.94 -1.20
C VAL A 214 -14.64 17.00 -2.33
N ASN A 215 -14.31 17.34 -3.58
CA ASN A 215 -14.64 16.53 -4.76
C ASN A 215 -13.50 15.57 -5.18
N ASN A 216 -12.39 15.52 -4.44
CA ASN A 216 -11.33 14.57 -4.69
C ASN A 216 -11.58 13.29 -3.89
N HIS A 217 -12.01 12.24 -4.58
CA HIS A 217 -12.24 10.91 -4.00
C HIS A 217 -10.94 10.19 -3.59
N GLU A 218 -9.76 10.73 -3.93
CA GLU A 218 -8.45 10.12 -3.70
C GLU A 218 -8.38 8.66 -4.19
N GLY A 219 -7.59 7.80 -3.52
CA GLY A 219 -7.37 6.41 -3.92
C GLY A 219 -6.29 6.21 -5.00
N GLY A 220 -5.67 7.27 -5.51
CA GLY A 220 -4.50 7.17 -6.37
C GLY A 220 -3.24 6.85 -5.57
N VAL A 221 -2.40 5.96 -6.09
CA VAL A 221 -1.17 5.48 -5.41
C VAL A 221 0.06 6.38 -5.58
N ALA A 222 -0.12 7.65 -5.95
CA ALA A 222 0.98 8.60 -5.99
C ALA A 222 1.31 9.11 -4.58
N PRO A 223 2.57 9.04 -4.12
CA PRO A 223 2.95 9.51 -2.80
C PRO A 223 2.85 11.04 -2.72
N SER A 224 2.44 11.54 -1.56
CA SER A 224 2.47 12.97 -1.30
C SER A 224 3.90 13.50 -1.15
N LEU A 225 4.08 14.81 -1.18
CA LEU A 225 5.37 15.46 -0.88
C LEU A 225 5.88 15.11 0.53
N THR A 226 4.97 14.92 1.48
CA THR A 226 5.31 14.55 2.87
C THR A 226 5.77 13.10 2.94
N ASP A 227 5.15 12.20 2.16
CA ASP A 227 5.58 10.81 2.08
C ASP A 227 7.00 10.71 1.52
N VAL A 228 7.29 11.40 0.41
CA VAL A 228 8.62 11.39 -0.20
C VAL A 228 9.68 11.98 0.74
N GLN A 229 9.34 13.06 1.46
CA GLN A 229 10.23 13.62 2.49
C GLN A 229 10.54 12.57 3.57
N ALA A 230 9.52 11.85 4.07
CA ALA A 230 9.71 10.80 5.05
C ALA A 230 10.58 9.65 4.49
N TYR A 231 10.34 9.20 3.27
CA TYR A 231 11.13 8.12 2.64
C TYR A 231 12.59 8.48 2.45
N ARG A 232 12.89 9.72 2.04
CA ARG A 232 14.27 10.23 1.96
C ARG A 232 14.94 10.19 3.33
N GLY A 233 14.26 10.69 4.37
CA GLY A 233 14.76 10.63 5.73
C GLY A 233 15.01 9.20 6.23
N MET A 234 14.09 8.26 5.94
CA MET A 234 14.26 6.84 6.29
C MET A 234 15.42 6.17 5.52
N ARG A 235 15.59 6.50 4.24
CA ARG A 235 16.72 6.04 3.42
C ARG A 235 18.05 6.51 4.02
N GLU A 236 18.13 7.78 4.40
CA GLU A 236 19.32 8.36 5.01
C GLU A 236 19.59 7.82 6.42
N GLU A 237 18.56 7.68 7.25
CA GLU A 237 18.69 7.29 8.65
C GLU A 237 19.05 5.81 8.82
N PHE A 238 18.41 4.91 8.08
CA PHE A 238 18.56 3.48 8.29
C PHE A 238 18.56 2.64 7.01
N GLY A 239 18.68 3.27 5.83
CA GLY A 239 18.90 2.55 4.57
C GLY A 239 17.65 1.91 3.97
N LEU A 240 16.47 2.52 4.16
CA LEU A 240 15.22 2.09 3.52
C LEU A 240 15.40 1.80 2.02
N GLN A 241 15.00 0.62 1.57
CA GLN A 241 15.21 0.14 0.20
C GLN A 241 14.09 0.50 -0.77
N GLY A 242 12.88 0.76 -0.25
CA GLY A 242 11.73 1.12 -1.06
C GLY A 242 10.56 1.66 -0.25
N ALA A 243 9.54 2.12 -0.96
CA ALA A 243 8.30 2.60 -0.36
C ALA A 243 7.12 2.14 -1.18
N TRP A 244 6.03 1.76 -0.53
CA TRP A 244 4.86 1.18 -1.18
C TRP A 244 3.62 1.99 -0.80
N VAL A 245 2.87 2.43 -1.81
CA VAL A 245 1.62 3.16 -1.60
C VAL A 245 0.49 2.34 -2.17
N THR A 246 -0.42 1.87 -1.32
CA THR A 246 -1.54 1.00 -1.71
C THR A 246 -2.89 1.68 -1.55
N ASN A 247 -3.87 1.32 -2.36
CA ASN A 247 -5.27 1.70 -2.12
C ASN A 247 -6.17 0.50 -1.78
N GLY A 248 -5.57 -0.67 -1.52
CA GLY A 248 -6.28 -1.93 -1.28
C GLY A 248 -6.64 -2.72 -2.54
N LEU A 249 -6.48 -2.14 -3.75
CA LEU A 249 -6.63 -2.85 -5.03
C LEU A 249 -5.28 -3.02 -5.73
N ASP A 250 -4.56 -1.91 -5.88
CA ASP A 250 -3.23 -1.84 -6.47
C ASP A 250 -2.27 -1.14 -5.51
N THR A 251 -0.98 -1.29 -5.82
CA THR A 251 0.11 -0.67 -5.09
C THR A 251 1.11 -0.10 -6.08
N ALA A 252 1.58 1.13 -5.85
CA ALA A 252 2.80 1.62 -6.47
C ALA A 252 4.00 1.21 -5.61
N HIS A 253 4.92 0.46 -6.20
CA HIS A 253 6.19 0.10 -5.56
C HIS A 253 7.29 1.03 -6.04
N PHE A 254 7.86 1.81 -5.14
CA PHE A 254 8.99 2.70 -5.39
C PHE A 254 10.28 2.07 -4.85
N GLU A 255 11.33 2.10 -5.66
CA GLU A 255 12.69 1.77 -5.21
C GLU A 255 13.35 3.01 -4.61
N ALA A 256 14.41 2.83 -3.80
CA ALA A 256 15.10 3.96 -3.16
C ALA A 256 15.63 5.02 -4.13
N ALA A 257 15.89 4.66 -5.40
CA ALA A 257 16.32 5.58 -6.45
C ALA A 257 15.16 6.48 -6.96
N ASP A 258 13.91 5.98 -6.89
CA ASP A 258 12.72 6.77 -7.27
C ASP A 258 12.55 8.00 -6.37
N PHE A 259 13.05 7.93 -5.13
CA PHE A 259 12.95 9.04 -4.18
C PHE A 259 13.69 10.29 -4.66
N ASP A 260 14.68 10.16 -5.55
CA ASP A 260 15.42 11.29 -6.12
C ASP A 260 14.70 11.90 -7.33
N VAL A 261 13.80 11.15 -7.95
CA VAL A 261 12.96 11.60 -9.08
C VAL A 261 11.69 12.28 -8.56
N LEU A 262 11.12 11.76 -7.47
CA LEU A 262 9.92 12.30 -6.84
C LEU A 262 10.20 13.61 -6.12
N SER A 263 9.21 14.50 -6.11
CA SER A 263 9.23 15.73 -5.34
C SER A 263 8.89 15.50 -3.87
N ALA A 264 9.55 16.26 -3.00
CA ALA A 264 9.34 16.25 -1.56
C ALA A 264 9.01 17.67 -1.05
N ARG A 265 8.52 17.78 0.19
CA ARG A 265 8.47 19.07 0.88
C ARG A 265 9.88 19.59 1.13
N ASP A 266 10.05 20.89 0.93
CA ASP A 266 11.29 21.61 1.23
C ASP A 266 11.55 21.68 2.74
#